data_AF-A0A961KJU1-F1
#
_entry.id   AF-A0A961KJU1-F1
#
_cell.length_a   1.000
_cell.length_b   1.000
_cell.length_c   1.000
_cell.angle_alpha   90.00
_cell.angle_beta   90.00
_cell.angle_gamma   90.00
#
_symmetry.space_group_name_H-M   'P 1'
#
loop_
_entity.id
_entity.type
_entity.pdbx_description
1 polymer ?
#
loop_
_entity_poly.entity_id
_entity_poly.type
_entity_poly.pdbx_seq_one_letter_code
_entity_poly.pdbx_strand_id
1 'polypeptide(L)'
;MCAEPRTGGYAVKDFEISEIAEDLRTGIRKVSLTGVTTSDIQGIVDATSFAAGLAPVDVVSSLPTSGNFEGRVAMLTTNGKLHRYHSGAWTVAVDGGDLVYNSVTTGALAAGAVTAAQLAAGAVTARHMGIGDFENLNIDANFLDPEAWTGETSLYAPSNPEDWGSAKIANIVGDGNAYTVVSGTFAFDIDATGEEFWLSWNGRDLPPRNRAIQKESLFS
;
A
#
# COMPACT_ATOMS: atom_id res chain seq x y z
N MET A 1 -72.07 65.67 69.03
CA MET A 1 -71.21 64.63 68.46
C MET A 1 -71.59 64.44 67.00
N CYS A 2 -70.84 65.03 66.08
CA CYS A 2 -70.73 64.61 64.68
C CYS A 2 -69.25 64.72 64.35
N ALA A 3 -68.64 63.64 63.85
CA ALA A 3 -67.22 63.56 63.55
C ALA A 3 -66.91 64.22 62.20
N GLU A 4 -65.76 64.88 62.09
CA GLU A 4 -65.24 65.42 60.83
C GLU A 4 -64.75 64.30 59.88
N PRO A 5 -64.88 64.44 58.55
CA PRO A 5 -64.41 63.43 57.61
C PRO A 5 -62.88 63.46 57.51
N ARG A 6 -62.24 62.29 57.66
CA ARG A 6 -60.80 62.12 57.38
C ARG A 6 -60.55 62.24 55.87
N THR A 7 -60.01 63.36 55.44
CA THR A 7 -59.38 63.53 54.12
C THR A 7 -58.04 62.81 54.08
N GLY A 8 -58.09 61.48 54.02
CA GLY A 8 -56.95 60.64 53.66
C GLY A 8 -56.88 60.53 52.15
N GLY A 9 -56.33 61.54 51.48
CA GLY A 9 -56.01 61.45 50.06
C GLY A 9 -54.97 60.35 49.85
N TYR A 10 -55.35 59.26 49.19
CA TYR A 10 -54.39 58.32 48.65
C TYR A 10 -53.70 59.03 47.48
N ALA A 11 -52.46 59.48 47.68
CA ALA A 11 -51.64 59.97 46.58
C ALA A 11 -51.35 58.76 45.66
N VAL A 12 -52.12 58.63 44.58
CA VAL A 12 -51.63 57.92 43.40
C VAL A 12 -50.41 58.73 42.96
N LYS A 13 -49.22 58.14 43.12
CA LYS A 13 -48.04 58.68 42.42
C LYS A 13 -48.40 58.68 40.95
N ASP A 14 -48.42 59.85 40.34
CA ASP A 14 -48.48 59.96 38.89
C ASP A 14 -47.28 59.18 38.35
N PHE A 15 -47.56 58.08 37.67
CA PHE A 15 -46.54 57.27 37.03
C PHE A 15 -46.04 58.06 35.83
N GLU A 16 -44.99 58.86 36.04
CA GLU A 16 -44.46 59.69 34.98
C GLU A 16 -43.83 58.82 33.89
N ILE A 17 -44.12 59.15 32.63
CA ILE A 17 -43.51 58.51 31.45
C ILE A 17 -41.96 58.64 31.47
N SER A 18 -41.42 59.57 32.26
CA SER A 18 -39.99 59.73 32.53
C SER A 18 -39.39 58.51 33.26
N GLU A 19 -40.14 57.88 34.18
CA GLU A 19 -39.71 56.64 34.87
C GLU A 19 -39.73 55.44 33.91
N ILE A 20 -40.72 55.36 33.01
CA ILE A 20 -40.77 54.36 31.93
C ILE A 20 -39.59 54.54 30.97
N ALA A 21 -39.15 55.78 30.73
CA ALA A 21 -38.05 56.08 29.81
C ALA A 21 -36.69 55.63 30.37
N GLU A 22 -36.46 55.74 31.67
CA GLU A 22 -35.25 55.24 32.33
C GLU A 22 -35.22 53.70 32.30
N ASP A 23 -36.35 53.06 32.61
CA ASP A 23 -36.51 51.60 32.61
C ASP A 23 -36.46 50.99 31.19
N LEU A 24 -36.95 51.71 30.17
CA LEU A 24 -36.71 51.32 28.77
C LEU A 24 -35.25 51.58 28.35
N ARG A 25 -34.55 52.59 28.90
CA ARG A 25 -33.15 52.89 28.56
C ARG A 25 -32.19 51.86 29.13
N THR A 26 -32.44 51.34 30.34
CA THR A 26 -31.60 50.33 30.98
C THR A 26 -32.09 48.90 30.75
N GLY A 27 -33.41 48.70 30.58
CA GLY A 27 -34.01 47.36 30.54
C GLY A 27 -34.45 46.83 29.17
N ILE A 28 -34.90 47.69 28.23
CA ILE A 28 -35.62 47.20 27.02
C ILE A 28 -35.18 47.84 25.66
N ARG A 29 -34.35 48.90 25.62
CA ARG A 29 -33.87 49.50 24.35
C ARG A 29 -32.40 49.21 24.09
N LYS A 30 -32.14 48.05 23.48
CA LYS A 30 -31.58 47.88 22.12
C LYS A 30 -30.92 46.49 22.00
N VAL A 31 -31.72 45.42 21.94
CA VAL A 31 -31.34 44.36 20.98
C VAL A 31 -31.59 44.96 19.60
N SER A 32 -30.74 45.90 19.19
CA SER A 32 -30.47 46.03 17.77
C SER A 32 -29.81 44.71 17.45
N LEU A 33 -30.58 43.80 16.88
CA LEU A 33 -30.07 42.63 16.17
C LEU A 33 -29.40 43.13 14.88
N THR A 34 -28.45 44.04 15.03
CA THR A 34 -27.68 44.67 13.98
C THR A 34 -26.26 44.64 14.49
N GLY A 35 -25.62 43.48 14.29
CA GLY A 35 -24.24 43.25 14.66
C GLY A 35 -24.06 42.54 15.99
N VAL A 36 -24.62 41.33 16.15
CA VAL A 36 -23.95 40.35 17.01
C VAL A 36 -22.61 40.08 16.34
N THR A 37 -21.54 40.65 16.88
CA THR A 37 -20.18 40.44 16.42
C THR A 37 -19.61 39.18 17.05
N THR A 38 -18.50 38.66 16.52
CA THR A 38 -17.80 37.53 17.15
C THR A 38 -17.37 37.86 18.57
N SER A 39 -17.05 39.12 18.87
CA SER A 39 -16.69 39.56 20.23
C SER A 39 -17.86 39.44 21.20
N ASP A 40 -19.10 39.62 20.74
CA ASP A 40 -20.29 39.56 21.59
C ASP A 40 -20.63 38.13 22.02
N ILE A 41 -20.08 37.12 21.34
CA ILE A 41 -20.37 35.69 21.60
C ILE A 41 -19.13 34.92 22.08
N GLN A 42 -17.92 35.48 21.96
CA GLN A 42 -16.69 34.88 22.47
C GLN A 42 -16.74 34.76 24.00
N GLY A 43 -16.41 33.57 24.52
CA GLY A 43 -16.44 33.28 25.97
C GLY A 43 -17.85 33.12 26.55
N ILE A 44 -18.91 33.53 25.85
CA ILE A 44 -20.30 33.20 26.18
C ILE A 44 -20.62 31.78 25.69
N VAL A 45 -20.25 31.48 24.45
CA VAL A 45 -20.33 30.12 23.89
C VAL A 45 -18.95 29.50 23.97
N ASP A 46 -18.72 28.75 25.05
CA ASP A 46 -17.47 28.03 25.30
C ASP A 46 -17.72 26.51 25.39
N ALA A 47 -16.69 25.74 25.74
CA ALA A 47 -16.80 24.28 25.86
C ALA A 47 -17.88 23.85 26.88
N THR A 48 -18.18 24.68 27.90
CA THR A 48 -19.21 24.39 28.91
C THR A 48 -20.62 24.66 28.42
N SER A 49 -20.77 25.37 27.30
CA SER A 49 -22.05 25.61 26.65
C SER A 49 -22.61 24.37 25.94
N PHE A 50 -21.82 23.30 25.82
CA PHE A 50 -22.23 22.02 25.22
C PHE A 50 -22.77 21.06 26.28
N ALA A 51 -23.74 20.23 25.89
CA ALA A 51 -24.24 19.17 26.75
C ALA A 51 -23.15 18.12 27.03
N ALA A 52 -23.28 17.38 28.13
CA ALA A 52 -22.34 16.32 28.49
C ALA A 52 -22.19 15.30 27.34
N GLY A 53 -20.94 14.99 26.98
CA GLY A 53 -20.61 14.07 25.88
C GLY A 53 -20.52 14.73 24.51
N LEU A 54 -20.84 16.03 24.38
CA LEU A 54 -20.60 16.81 23.18
C LEU A 54 -19.37 17.69 23.37
N ALA A 55 -18.49 17.70 22.38
CA ALA A 55 -17.37 18.61 22.31
C ALA A 55 -17.23 19.16 20.89
N PRO A 56 -16.95 20.46 20.71
CA PRO A 56 -16.64 21.02 19.40
C PRO A 56 -15.30 20.49 18.87
N VAL A 57 -15.08 20.63 17.57
CA VAL A 57 -13.75 20.41 16.97
C VAL A 57 -12.93 21.70 17.11
N ASP A 58 -11.82 21.62 17.83
CA ASP A 58 -10.92 22.77 18.02
C ASP A 58 -10.09 23.02 16.75
N VAL A 59 -9.93 24.28 16.33
CA VAL A 59 -9.00 24.64 15.24
C VAL A 59 -7.76 25.26 15.86
N VAL A 60 -6.62 24.59 15.74
CA VAL A 60 -5.40 24.93 16.50
C VAL A 60 -4.17 25.00 15.59
N SER A 61 -3.19 25.84 15.95
CA SER A 61 -1.88 25.91 15.29
C SER A 61 -0.85 24.93 15.87
N SER A 62 -1.10 24.45 17.09
CA SER A 62 -0.36 23.37 17.75
C SER A 62 -1.31 22.52 18.59
N LEU A 63 -1.00 21.22 18.72
CA LEU A 63 -1.85 20.32 19.49
C LEU A 63 -1.73 20.62 21.00
N PRO A 64 -2.84 20.71 21.74
CA PRO A 64 -2.81 20.93 23.19
C PRO A 64 -2.04 19.84 23.94
N THR A 65 -1.25 20.24 24.95
CA THR A 65 -0.47 19.33 25.82
C THR A 65 -1.15 19.03 27.15
N SER A 66 -2.17 19.80 27.54
CA SER A 66 -2.93 19.65 28.77
C SER A 66 -4.44 19.72 28.51
N GLY A 67 -5.24 19.28 29.49
CA GLY A 67 -6.69 19.27 29.37
C GLY A 67 -7.23 18.33 28.29
N ASN A 68 -6.44 17.34 27.87
CA ASN A 68 -6.88 16.36 26.88
C ASN A 68 -7.68 15.24 27.56
N PHE A 69 -8.73 14.81 26.87
CA PHE A 69 -9.60 13.72 27.27
C PHE A 69 -9.80 12.78 26.09
N GLU A 70 -10.15 11.54 26.39
CA GLU A 70 -10.36 10.49 25.39
C GLU A 70 -11.47 10.90 24.39
N GLY A 71 -11.18 10.82 23.10
CA GLY A 71 -12.12 11.19 22.04
C GLY A 71 -12.14 12.69 21.67
N ARG A 72 -11.32 13.55 22.30
CA ARG A 72 -11.18 14.95 21.89
C ARG A 72 -10.74 15.02 20.42
N VAL A 73 -11.30 15.96 19.65
CA VAL A 73 -10.94 16.16 18.23
C VAL A 73 -10.43 17.58 18.00
N ALA A 74 -9.32 17.72 17.29
CA ALA A 74 -8.76 19.02 16.89
C ALA A 74 -8.27 19.00 15.45
N MET A 75 -8.59 20.02 14.66
CA MET A 75 -8.01 20.25 13.33
C MET A 75 -6.72 21.07 13.48
N LEU A 76 -5.60 20.50 13.04
CA LEU A 76 -4.32 21.20 13.04
C LEU A 76 -4.17 22.03 11.76
N THR A 77 -4.07 23.35 11.87
CA THR A 77 -4.00 24.26 10.70
C THR A 77 -2.75 24.05 9.86
N THR A 78 -1.67 23.53 10.45
CA THR A 78 -0.38 23.29 9.77
C THR A 78 -0.48 22.19 8.71
N ASN A 79 -1.27 21.14 8.95
CA ASN A 79 -1.41 20.01 8.03
C ASN A 79 -2.84 19.78 7.52
N GLY A 80 -3.82 20.56 8.01
CA GLY A 80 -5.23 20.46 7.63
C GLY A 80 -5.93 19.18 8.07
N LYS A 81 -5.32 18.38 8.96
CA LYS A 81 -5.87 17.09 9.39
C LYS A 81 -6.61 17.20 10.70
N LEU A 82 -7.64 16.35 10.86
CA LEU A 82 -8.26 16.08 12.15
C LEU A 82 -7.37 15.11 12.94
N HIS A 83 -7.06 15.49 14.16
CA HIS A 83 -6.40 14.66 15.16
C HIS A 83 -7.44 14.26 16.20
N ARG A 84 -7.38 13.01 16.66
CA ARG A 84 -8.18 12.49 17.77
C ARG A 84 -7.25 12.16 18.93
N TYR A 85 -7.60 12.57 20.14
CA TYR A 85 -6.86 12.17 21.33
C TYR A 85 -7.32 10.78 21.75
N HIS A 86 -6.41 9.81 21.69
CA HIS A 86 -6.68 8.42 21.98
C HIS A 86 -5.53 7.80 22.76
N SER A 87 -5.84 7.10 23.85
CA SER A 87 -4.85 6.35 24.65
C SER A 87 -3.66 7.21 25.10
N GLY A 88 -3.91 8.47 25.47
CA GLY A 88 -2.89 9.39 26.00
C GLY A 88 -2.05 10.11 24.95
N ALA A 89 -2.38 9.99 23.66
CA ALA A 89 -1.67 10.69 22.59
C ALA A 89 -2.62 11.21 21.51
N TRP A 90 -2.18 12.24 20.78
CA TRP A 90 -2.87 12.66 19.56
C TRP A 90 -2.50 11.74 18.40
N THR A 91 -3.51 11.29 17.65
CA THR A 91 -3.32 10.46 16.47
C THR A 91 -4.12 10.96 15.28
N VAL A 92 -3.53 10.82 14.09
CA VAL A 92 -4.19 10.97 12.78
C VAL A 92 -4.47 9.62 12.13
N ALA A 93 -4.15 8.52 12.82
CA ALA A 93 -4.35 7.19 12.30
C ALA A 93 -5.85 6.90 12.15
N VAL A 94 -6.15 6.25 11.04
CA VAL A 94 -7.44 5.67 10.72
C VAL A 94 -7.26 4.17 10.84
N ASP A 95 -8.17 3.47 11.52
CA ASP A 95 -8.09 2.02 11.64
C ASP A 95 -8.27 1.39 10.24
N GLY A 96 -7.60 0.26 9.96
CA GLY A 96 -7.77 -0.43 8.69
C GLY A 96 -9.23 -0.84 8.41
N GLY A 97 -10.01 -1.11 9.47
CA GLY A 97 -11.44 -1.40 9.41
C GLY A 97 -12.33 -0.21 9.06
N ASP A 98 -11.83 1.02 9.20
CA ASP A 98 -12.55 2.23 8.75
C ASP A 98 -12.47 2.40 7.21
N LEU A 99 -11.62 1.61 6.53
CA LEU A 99 -11.52 1.65 5.06
C LEU A 99 -12.69 0.91 4.41
N VAL A 100 -13.45 1.62 3.58
CA VAL A 100 -14.50 1.03 2.76
C VAL A 100 -13.86 0.19 1.62
N TYR A 101 -14.51 -0.89 1.23
CA TYR A 101 -14.07 -1.73 0.10
C TYR A 101 -13.82 -0.89 -1.17
N ASN A 102 -12.70 -1.17 -1.87
CA ASN A 102 -12.23 -0.45 -3.05
C ASN A 102 -11.98 1.07 -2.89
N SER A 103 -11.92 1.59 -1.66
CA SER A 103 -11.64 3.03 -1.43
C SER A 103 -10.19 3.42 -1.73
N VAL A 104 -9.24 2.49 -1.58
CA VAL A 104 -7.82 2.71 -1.91
C VAL A 104 -7.60 2.35 -3.38
N THR A 105 -7.63 3.38 -4.23
CA THR A 105 -7.35 3.25 -5.67
C THR A 105 -5.85 3.45 -5.96
N THR A 106 -5.41 3.15 -7.18
CA THR A 106 -4.00 3.30 -7.59
C THR A 106 -3.48 4.73 -7.40
N GLY A 107 -4.32 5.75 -7.62
CA GLY A 107 -3.95 7.15 -7.40
C GLY A 107 -3.82 7.55 -5.93
N ALA A 108 -4.39 6.77 -5.00
CA ALA A 108 -4.21 6.98 -3.57
C ALA A 108 -2.85 6.48 -3.05
N LEU A 109 -2.14 5.66 -3.85
CA LEU A 109 -0.83 5.13 -3.51
C LEU A 109 0.27 5.96 -4.19
N ALA A 110 1.10 6.62 -3.39
CA ALA A 110 2.29 7.28 -3.91
C ALA A 110 3.27 6.25 -4.51
N ALA A 111 4.07 6.69 -5.48
CA ALA A 111 5.11 5.84 -6.05
C ALA A 111 6.07 5.34 -4.95
N GLY A 112 6.31 4.03 -4.91
CA GLY A 112 7.14 3.39 -3.89
C GLY A 112 6.51 3.27 -2.50
N ALA A 113 5.23 3.61 -2.31
CA ALA A 113 4.55 3.48 -1.02
C ALA A 113 4.44 2.02 -0.53
N VAL A 114 4.40 1.06 -1.46
CA VAL A 114 4.40 -0.38 -1.16
C VAL A 114 5.79 -0.93 -1.50
N THR A 115 6.57 -1.25 -0.47
CA THR A 115 7.89 -1.88 -0.59
C THR A 115 7.81 -3.35 -0.21
N ALA A 116 8.91 -4.09 -0.35
CA ALA A 116 8.96 -5.51 0.00
C ALA A 116 8.53 -5.77 1.46
N ALA A 117 8.79 -4.84 2.38
CA ALA A 117 8.41 -5.00 3.78
C ALA A 117 6.89 -5.04 4.02
N GLN A 118 6.09 -4.41 3.13
CA GLN A 118 4.64 -4.42 3.23
C GLN A 118 3.99 -5.64 2.56
N LEU A 119 4.78 -6.48 1.85
CA LEU A 119 4.28 -7.66 1.17
C LEU A 119 4.54 -8.90 2.02
N ALA A 120 3.47 -9.59 2.40
CA ALA A 120 3.61 -10.89 3.06
C ALA A 120 4.30 -11.89 2.12
N ALA A 121 5.03 -12.86 2.69
CA ALA A 121 5.63 -13.93 1.92
C ALA A 121 4.56 -14.67 1.09
N GLY A 122 4.81 -14.81 -0.22
CA GLY A 122 3.85 -15.43 -1.15
C GLY A 122 2.64 -14.58 -1.54
N ALA A 123 2.54 -13.32 -1.10
CA ALA A 123 1.43 -12.43 -1.48
C ALA A 123 1.39 -12.15 -2.99
N VAL A 124 2.56 -12.04 -3.61
CA VAL A 124 2.70 -11.91 -5.07
C VAL A 124 3.14 -13.26 -5.62
N THR A 125 2.27 -13.89 -6.40
CA THR A 125 2.56 -15.13 -7.13
C THR A 125 2.74 -14.82 -8.62
N ALA A 126 3.47 -15.68 -9.33
CA ALA A 126 3.79 -15.48 -10.76
C ALA A 126 2.57 -15.14 -11.63
N ARG A 127 1.39 -15.72 -11.32
CA ARG A 127 0.14 -15.43 -12.04
C ARG A 127 -0.35 -13.97 -11.96
N HIS A 128 0.12 -13.18 -10.99
CA HIS A 128 -0.24 -11.77 -10.82
C HIS A 128 0.88 -10.82 -11.26
N MET A 129 2.00 -11.36 -11.75
CA MET A 129 3.12 -10.57 -12.22
C MET A 129 2.97 -10.36 -13.73
N GLY A 130 2.96 -9.09 -14.15
CA GLY A 130 3.24 -8.75 -15.54
C GLY A 130 4.75 -8.81 -15.76
N ILE A 131 5.20 -9.65 -16.68
CA ILE A 131 6.60 -9.67 -17.11
C ILE A 131 6.74 -8.64 -18.24
N GLY A 132 7.50 -7.58 -18.00
CA GLY A 132 7.71 -6.50 -18.98
C GLY A 132 8.97 -6.68 -19.82
N ASP A 133 9.95 -7.41 -19.31
CA ASP A 133 11.21 -7.72 -19.97
C ASP A 133 11.31 -9.23 -20.17
N PHE A 134 11.44 -9.65 -21.42
CA PHE A 134 11.48 -11.05 -21.84
C PHE A 134 12.90 -11.51 -22.18
N GLU A 135 13.93 -10.68 -22.05
CA GLU A 135 15.31 -11.07 -22.36
C GLU A 135 15.80 -12.23 -21.48
N ASN A 136 15.31 -12.31 -20.23
CA ASN A 136 15.63 -13.40 -19.30
C ASN A 136 14.63 -14.57 -19.37
N LEU A 137 13.62 -14.49 -20.24
CA LEU A 137 12.64 -15.57 -20.40
C LEU A 137 13.11 -16.53 -21.49
N ASN A 138 13.23 -17.80 -21.15
CA ASN A 138 13.29 -18.83 -22.18
C ASN A 138 11.89 -18.98 -22.81
N ILE A 139 11.76 -18.56 -24.06
CA ILE A 139 10.51 -18.54 -24.82
C ILE A 139 10.10 -19.93 -25.34
N ASP A 140 11.02 -20.89 -25.38
CA ASP A 140 10.84 -22.23 -25.93
C ASP A 140 11.03 -23.30 -24.85
N ALA A 141 10.20 -23.24 -23.81
CA ALA A 141 10.25 -24.17 -22.69
C ALA A 141 10.00 -25.65 -23.09
N ASN A 142 9.47 -25.88 -24.28
CA ASN A 142 9.18 -27.21 -24.85
C ASN A 142 10.24 -27.71 -25.85
N PHE A 143 11.36 -27.00 -26.00
CA PHE A 143 12.51 -27.42 -26.82
C PHE A 143 12.14 -27.70 -28.29
N LEU A 144 11.22 -26.92 -28.86
CA LEU A 144 10.79 -27.06 -30.26
C LEU A 144 11.53 -26.14 -31.22
N ASP A 145 12.10 -25.05 -30.70
CA ASP A 145 12.76 -23.99 -31.45
C ASP A 145 14.27 -24.02 -31.11
N PRO A 146 15.11 -24.62 -31.98
CA PRO A 146 16.56 -24.68 -31.78
C PRO A 146 17.21 -23.29 -31.63
N GLU A 147 16.63 -22.26 -32.24
CA GLU A 147 17.13 -20.89 -32.18
C GLU A 147 16.86 -20.21 -30.83
N ALA A 148 15.95 -20.74 -30.00
CA ALA A 148 15.69 -20.25 -28.65
C ALA A 148 16.69 -20.74 -27.60
N TRP A 149 17.55 -21.70 -27.95
CA TRP A 149 18.55 -22.31 -27.07
C TRP A 149 19.98 -22.06 -27.58
N THR A 150 20.32 -20.79 -27.77
CA THR A 150 21.65 -20.40 -28.25
C THR A 150 22.72 -20.59 -27.17
N GLY A 151 23.73 -21.41 -27.43
CA GLY A 151 24.87 -21.67 -26.54
C GLY A 151 25.65 -22.91 -26.99
N GLU A 152 26.85 -23.13 -26.48
CA GLU A 152 27.59 -24.36 -26.81
C GLU A 152 26.89 -25.57 -26.21
N THR A 153 26.42 -26.48 -27.06
CA THR A 153 25.95 -27.81 -26.63
C THR A 153 27.13 -28.58 -26.06
N SER A 154 27.23 -28.63 -24.73
CA SER A 154 28.33 -29.29 -24.01
C SER A 154 27.84 -30.55 -23.30
N LEU A 155 28.60 -31.65 -23.38
CA LEU A 155 28.41 -32.86 -22.58
C LEU A 155 29.21 -32.72 -21.27
N TYR A 156 28.51 -32.68 -20.13
CA TYR A 156 29.14 -32.55 -18.82
C TYR A 156 29.35 -33.94 -18.18
N ALA A 157 30.54 -34.19 -17.61
CA ALA A 157 30.68 -35.30 -16.66
C ALA A 157 30.23 -34.84 -15.28
N PRO A 158 29.35 -35.61 -14.62
CA PRO A 158 29.02 -35.37 -13.22
C PRO A 158 30.16 -35.93 -12.36
N SER A 159 31.20 -35.15 -12.08
CA SER A 159 31.99 -35.39 -10.86
C SER A 159 31.38 -34.70 -9.63
N ASN A 160 30.35 -33.86 -9.82
CA ASN A 160 29.31 -33.54 -8.84
C ASN A 160 28.07 -32.98 -9.58
N PRO A 161 26.87 -33.59 -9.49
CA PRO A 161 25.74 -33.33 -10.40
C PRO A 161 25.01 -31.98 -10.26
N GLU A 162 25.55 -30.97 -9.57
CA GLU A 162 24.81 -29.73 -9.26
C GLU A 162 25.43 -28.42 -9.83
N ASP A 163 26.68 -28.39 -10.29
CA ASP A 163 27.33 -27.11 -10.64
C ASP A 163 27.45 -26.85 -12.15
N TRP A 164 26.69 -25.87 -12.62
CA TRP A 164 26.84 -25.19 -13.91
C TRP A 164 28.27 -24.59 -13.99
N GLY A 165 29.07 -24.99 -14.99
CA GLY A 165 30.45 -24.50 -15.15
C GLY A 165 31.56 -25.42 -14.62
N SER A 166 31.23 -26.67 -14.28
CA SER A 166 32.22 -27.71 -14.00
C SER A 166 33.14 -27.99 -15.20
N ALA A 167 34.32 -28.56 -14.92
CA ALA A 167 35.36 -28.79 -15.93
C ALA A 167 34.84 -29.67 -17.08
N LYS A 168 34.86 -29.11 -18.30
CA LYS A 168 34.52 -29.83 -19.53
C LYS A 168 35.46 -31.04 -19.67
N ILE A 169 34.92 -32.27 -19.60
CA ILE A 169 35.73 -33.50 -19.72
C ILE A 169 36.00 -33.92 -21.17
N ALA A 170 35.16 -33.44 -22.09
CA ALA A 170 35.30 -33.64 -23.52
C ALA A 170 34.61 -32.48 -24.23
N ASN A 171 35.28 -31.90 -25.22
CA ASN A 171 34.67 -30.95 -26.15
C ASN A 171 34.52 -31.62 -27.51
N ILE A 172 33.35 -31.49 -28.15
CA ILE A 172 33.19 -31.89 -29.56
C ILE A 172 33.50 -30.64 -30.38
N VAL A 173 34.63 -30.66 -31.08
CA VAL A 173 35.12 -29.51 -31.85
C VAL A 173 35.22 -29.89 -33.31
N GLY A 174 34.75 -29.02 -34.20
CA GLY A 174 34.87 -29.22 -35.64
C GLY A 174 33.80 -28.48 -36.44
N ASP A 175 34.08 -28.29 -37.71
CA ASP A 175 33.13 -27.77 -38.69
C ASP A 175 32.34 -28.93 -39.31
N GLY A 176 31.13 -28.65 -39.79
CA GLY A 176 30.21 -29.68 -40.29
C GLY A 176 30.89 -30.76 -41.15
N ASN A 177 30.73 -32.02 -40.71
CA ASN A 177 31.27 -33.28 -41.28
C ASN A 177 32.65 -33.74 -40.82
N ALA A 178 33.34 -33.03 -39.91
CA ALA A 178 34.54 -33.54 -39.25
C ALA A 178 34.52 -33.13 -37.78
N TYR A 179 34.52 -34.10 -36.86
CA TYR A 179 34.42 -33.84 -35.43
C TYR A 179 35.56 -34.53 -34.70
N THR A 180 36.25 -33.78 -33.84
CA THR A 180 37.24 -34.31 -32.91
C THR A 180 36.68 -34.22 -31.51
N VAL A 181 36.70 -35.34 -30.78
CA VAL A 181 36.42 -35.36 -29.35
C VAL A 181 37.73 -35.08 -28.62
N VAL A 182 37.85 -33.89 -28.05
CA VAL A 182 39.07 -33.49 -27.31
C VAL A 182 38.81 -33.59 -25.82
N SER A 183 39.52 -34.52 -25.16
CA SER A 183 39.64 -34.58 -23.71
C SER A 183 41.07 -34.21 -23.28
N GLY A 184 41.27 -33.86 -22.01
CA GLY A 184 42.60 -33.62 -21.46
C GLY A 184 43.51 -34.87 -21.44
N THR A 185 42.98 -36.06 -21.73
CA THR A 185 43.70 -37.34 -21.65
C THR A 185 43.71 -38.13 -22.95
N PHE A 186 42.80 -37.86 -23.88
CA PHE A 186 42.76 -38.51 -25.19
C PHE A 186 42.10 -37.61 -26.23
N ALA A 187 42.55 -37.76 -27.46
CA ALA A 187 41.89 -37.23 -28.65
C ALA A 187 41.81 -38.38 -29.66
N PHE A 188 40.63 -38.58 -30.24
CA PHE A 188 40.48 -39.42 -31.42
C PHE A 188 39.71 -38.62 -32.47
N ASP A 189 40.19 -38.72 -33.70
CA ASP A 189 39.57 -38.11 -34.87
C ASP A 189 38.52 -39.06 -35.41
N ILE A 190 37.36 -38.51 -35.80
CA ILE A 190 36.32 -39.26 -36.50
C ILE A 190 36.43 -38.85 -37.97
N ASP A 191 36.86 -39.77 -38.84
CA ASP A 191 37.01 -39.47 -40.26
C ASP A 191 35.65 -39.26 -40.94
N ALA A 192 35.60 -38.24 -41.80
CA ALA A 192 34.44 -37.89 -42.63
C ALA A 192 34.06 -38.99 -43.64
N THR A 193 34.90 -40.03 -43.80
CA THR A 193 34.67 -41.17 -44.71
C THR A 193 33.88 -42.33 -44.11
N GLY A 194 33.04 -42.06 -43.11
CA GLY A 194 31.99 -42.98 -42.65
C GLY A 194 32.20 -43.58 -41.27
N GLU A 195 33.09 -43.02 -40.46
CA GLU A 195 33.19 -43.38 -39.05
C GLU A 195 32.05 -42.72 -38.26
N GLU A 196 31.35 -43.51 -37.44
CA GLU A 196 30.25 -43.04 -36.62
C GLU A 196 30.59 -43.21 -35.14
N PHE A 197 30.53 -42.11 -34.37
CA PHE A 197 30.72 -42.13 -32.93
C PHE A 197 29.37 -42.26 -32.22
N TRP A 198 29.10 -43.44 -31.67
CA TRP A 198 27.86 -43.73 -30.95
C TRP A 198 28.00 -43.38 -29.46
N LEU A 199 27.28 -42.36 -29.03
CA LEU A 199 27.10 -42.05 -27.61
C LEU A 199 25.84 -42.75 -27.11
N SER A 200 26.00 -43.65 -26.13
CA SER A 200 24.87 -44.18 -25.37
C SER A 200 24.73 -43.37 -24.08
N TRP A 201 23.59 -42.68 -23.93
CA TRP A 201 23.24 -41.97 -22.72
C TRP A 201 21.87 -42.48 -22.24
N ASN A 202 21.78 -42.81 -20.94
CA ASN A 202 20.51 -43.13 -20.30
C ASN A 202 19.91 -41.84 -19.71
N GLY A 203 19.06 -41.18 -20.49
CA GLY A 203 18.22 -40.09 -20.01
C GLY A 203 16.96 -40.61 -19.32
N ARG A 204 16.25 -39.75 -18.57
CA ARG A 204 14.98 -40.11 -17.91
C ARG A 204 13.99 -40.64 -18.95
N ASP A 205 13.65 -41.93 -18.84
CA ASP A 205 12.65 -42.61 -19.66
C ASP A 205 11.33 -41.83 -19.71
N LEU A 206 10.99 -41.26 -20.86
CA LEU A 206 9.60 -40.98 -21.19
C LEU A 206 8.96 -42.29 -21.68
N PRO A 207 7.71 -42.59 -21.28
CA PRO A 207 7.11 -43.90 -21.50
C PRO A 207 7.09 -44.29 -22.99
N PRO A 208 7.30 -45.58 -23.29
CA PRO A 208 7.63 -46.04 -24.63
C PRO A 208 6.40 -45.96 -25.55
N ARG A 209 6.45 -45.09 -26.56
CA ARG A 209 5.68 -45.25 -27.78
C ARG A 209 6.63 -45.29 -28.96
N ASN A 210 6.97 -46.53 -29.35
CA ASN A 210 7.54 -46.92 -30.64
C ASN A 210 8.82 -46.20 -31.09
N ARG A 211 9.94 -46.91 -31.09
CA ARG A 211 10.78 -46.98 -32.29
C ARG A 211 11.62 -48.26 -32.27
N ALA A 212 11.11 -49.25 -33.01
CA ALA A 212 11.93 -50.33 -33.55
C ALA A 212 12.85 -49.73 -34.62
N ILE A 213 14.17 -49.90 -34.48
CA ILE A 213 15.08 -49.97 -35.62
C ILE A 213 16.07 -51.09 -35.32
N GLN A 214 15.76 -52.27 -35.86
CA GLN A 214 16.72 -53.33 -36.13
C GLN A 214 17.59 -52.91 -37.31
N LYS A 215 18.91 -53.07 -37.21
CA LYS A 215 19.70 -53.57 -38.35
C LYS A 215 21.02 -54.19 -37.88
N GLU A 216 21.11 -55.50 -38.06
CA GLU A 216 22.36 -56.27 -38.08
C GLU A 216 23.24 -55.86 -39.26
N SER A 217 24.57 -55.92 -39.11
CA SER A 217 25.48 -56.41 -40.14
C SER A 217 26.84 -56.75 -39.52
N LEU A 218 27.09 -58.05 -39.40
CA LEU A 218 28.39 -58.67 -39.13
C LEU A 218 29.42 -58.29 -40.21
N PHE A 219 30.66 -58.02 -39.83
CA PHE A 219 31.83 -58.53 -40.55
C PHE A 219 32.98 -58.79 -39.57
N SER A 220 33.66 -59.91 -39.82
CA SER A 220 34.84 -60.45 -39.15
C SER A 220 36.08 -59.58 -39.30
#